data_AF-A0AB36IEZ7-F1
#
_entry.id   AF-A0AB36IEZ7-F1
#
_cell.length_a   1.000
_cell.length_b   1.000
_cell.length_c   1.000
_cell.angle_alpha   90.00
_cell.angle_beta   90.00
_cell.angle_gamma   90.00
#
_symmetry.space_group_name_H-M   'P 1'
#
loop_
_entity.id
_entity.type
_entity.pdbx_description
1 polymer ?
#
loop_
_entity_poly.entity_id
_entity_poly.type
_entity_poly.pdbx_seq_one_letter_code
_entity_poly.pdbx_strand_id
1 'polypeptide(L)'
;MLARIGDPRATVSQRNDIKPGTGVAVLRVANPATLDPHYLALMINGSWNSRFSTGTTIPRNAIKDFEIPVVSLNQQQEIARQAEAFQEATAELARLK
;
A
#
# COMPACT_ATOMS: atom_id res chain seq x y z
N MET A 1 4.85 9.95 8.92
CA MET A 1 5.68 8.73 8.78
C MET A 1 6.77 9.02 7.76
N LEU A 2 8.05 8.99 8.15
CA LEU A 2 9.17 9.26 7.24
C LEU A 2 9.42 7.99 6.39
N ALA A 3 9.02 8.03 5.11
CA ALA A 3 9.34 6.96 4.16
C ALA A 3 10.81 7.10 3.73
N ARG A 4 11.56 6.00 3.73
CA ARG A 4 12.94 5.93 3.24
C ARG A 4 12.94 5.64 1.74
N ILE A 5 14.01 6.06 1.07
CA ILE A 5 14.25 5.67 -0.32
C ILE A 5 14.38 4.14 -0.35
N GLY A 6 13.49 3.48 -1.11
CA GLY A 6 13.43 2.02 -1.21
C GLY A 6 12.29 1.35 -0.43
N ASP A 7 11.54 2.09 0.40
CA ASP A 7 10.37 1.52 1.07
C ASP A 7 9.27 1.19 0.05
N PRO A 8 8.54 0.07 0.22
CA PRO A 8 7.45 -0.28 -0.67
C PRO A 8 6.38 0.81 -0.62
N ARG A 9 5.96 1.25 -1.81
CA ARG A 9 4.85 2.18 -1.98
C ARG A 9 3.81 1.57 -2.89
N ALA A 10 2.58 1.54 -2.41
CA ALA A 10 1.40 1.09 -3.12
C ALA A 10 0.33 2.17 -3.10
N THR A 11 -0.42 2.22 -4.19
CA THR A 11 -1.61 3.05 -4.35
C THR A 11 -2.64 2.28 -5.17
N VAL A 12 -3.91 2.63 -4.99
CA VAL A 12 -5.00 2.07 -5.78
C VAL A 12 -5.25 2.96 -6.98
N SER A 13 -5.35 2.35 -8.15
CA SER A 13 -5.80 3.04 -9.35
C SER A 13 -7.25 2.69 -9.66
N GLN A 14 -8.01 3.70 -10.07
CA GLN A 14 -9.35 3.53 -10.62
C GLN A 14 -9.35 3.17 -12.12
N ARG A 15 -8.17 3.19 -12.76
CA ARG A 15 -8.00 2.88 -14.19
C ARG A 15 -7.67 1.41 -14.40
N ASN A 16 -8.38 0.78 -15.33
CA ASN A 16 -8.19 -0.63 -15.68
C ASN A 16 -7.04 -0.87 -16.69
N ASP A 17 -6.49 0.19 -17.29
CA ASP A 17 -5.56 0.17 -18.43
C ASP A 17 -4.13 0.61 -18.06
N ILE A 18 -3.69 0.37 -16.83
CA ILE A 18 -2.32 0.69 -16.42
C ILE A 18 -1.30 -0.21 -17.14
N LYS A 19 -0.35 0.44 -17.82
CA LYS A 19 0.90 -0.18 -18.27
C LYS A 19 2.00 0.12 -17.25
N PRO A 20 2.43 -0.84 -16.43
CA PRO A 20 3.47 -0.59 -15.45
C PRO A 20 4.81 -0.28 -16.13
N GLY A 21 5.50 0.75 -15.62
CA GLY A 21 6.91 0.97 -15.95
C GLY A 21 7.82 -0.05 -15.26
N THR A 22 9.09 -0.08 -15.65
CA THR A 22 10.11 -0.94 -15.02
C THR A 22 10.18 -0.71 -13.52
N GLY A 23 10.11 -1.79 -12.73
CA GLY A 23 10.15 -1.72 -11.26
C GLY A 23 8.80 -1.46 -10.58
N VAL A 24 7.72 -1.33 -11.35
CA VAL A 24 6.34 -1.24 -10.81
C VAL A 24 5.62 -2.56 -11.05
N ALA A 25 5.02 -3.12 -10.00
CA ALA A 25 4.12 -4.25 -10.12
C ALA A 25 2.66 -3.78 -10.04
N VAL A 26 1.79 -4.41 -10.81
CA VAL A 26 0.35 -4.22 -10.72
C VAL A 26 -0.25 -5.41 -10.01
N LEU A 27 -0.97 -5.14 -8.92
CA LEU A 27 -1.73 -6.14 -8.18
C LEU A 27 -3.21 -5.95 -8.48
N ARG A 28 -3.89 -7.04 -8.81
CA ARG A 28 -5.35 -7.08 -8.96
C ARG A 28 -5.90 -7.98 -7.88
N VAL A 29 -6.81 -7.43 -7.07
CA VAL A 29 -7.57 -8.25 -6.11
C VAL A 29 -8.50 -9.16 -6.91
N ALA A 30 -8.27 -10.47 -6.83
CA ALA A 30 -9.07 -11.46 -7.55
C ALA A 30 -10.52 -11.56 -7.01
N ASN A 31 -10.69 -11.42 -5.70
CA ASN A 31 -11.99 -11.45 -5.04
C ASN A 31 -12.18 -10.23 -4.11
N PRO A 32 -12.89 -9.19 -4.58
CA PRO A 32 -13.17 -8.00 -3.79
C PRO A 32 -14.06 -8.25 -2.55
N ALA A 33 -14.76 -9.39 -2.49
CA ALA A 33 -15.56 -9.74 -1.31
C ALA A 33 -14.72 -10.21 -0.11
N THR A 34 -13.43 -10.49 -0.31
CA THR A 34 -12.52 -10.98 0.73
C THR A 34 -11.42 -10.00 1.09
N LEU A 35 -11.04 -9.13 0.16
CA LEU A 35 -9.93 -8.21 0.34
C LEU A 35 -10.28 -6.86 -0.30
N ASP A 36 -10.21 -5.80 0.48
CA ASP A 36 -10.37 -4.44 -0.02
C ASP A 36 -9.05 -3.96 -0.65
N PRO A 37 -9.06 -3.37 -1.87
CA PRO A 37 -7.85 -2.93 -2.55
C PRO A 37 -7.16 -1.74 -1.86
N HIS A 38 -7.92 -0.85 -1.21
CA HIS A 38 -7.35 0.29 -0.47
C HIS A 38 -6.69 -0.19 0.82
N TYR A 39 -7.32 -1.15 1.50
CA TYR A 39 -6.72 -1.84 2.64
C TYR A 39 -5.42 -2.57 2.24
N LEU A 40 -5.41 -3.28 1.12
CA LEU A 40 -4.20 -3.93 0.60
C LEU A 40 -3.07 -2.91 0.36
N ALA A 41 -3.36 -1.78 -0.29
CA ALA A 41 -2.38 -0.74 -0.51
C ALA A 41 -1.83 -0.18 0.81
N LEU A 42 -2.69 0.02 1.81
CA LEU A 42 -2.30 0.45 3.14
C LEU A 42 -1.35 -0.54 3.82
N MET A 43 -1.67 -1.85 3.77
CA MET A 43 -0.84 -2.89 4.38
C MET A 43 0.52 -3.03 3.69
N ILE A 44 0.57 -2.87 2.37
CA ILE A 44 1.84 -2.84 1.62
C ILE A 44 2.70 -1.64 2.04
N ASN A 45 2.09 -0.48 2.27
CA ASN A 45 2.79 0.71 2.77
C ASN A 45 3.21 0.60 4.25
N GLY A 46 2.73 -0.42 4.96
CA GLY A 46 3.04 -0.65 6.36
C GLY A 46 4.51 -1.03 6.57
N SER A 47 5.10 -0.52 7.66
CA SER A 47 6.48 -0.83 8.04
C SER A 47 6.71 -2.31 8.35
N TRP A 48 5.66 -3.08 8.59
CA TRP A 48 5.77 -4.50 8.97
C TRP A 48 6.36 -5.38 7.84
N ASN A 49 6.14 -4.98 6.58
CA ASN A 49 6.68 -5.69 5.42
C ASN A 49 8.18 -5.41 5.19
N SER A 50 8.77 -4.46 5.93
CA SER A 50 10.20 -4.14 5.83
C SER A 50 11.12 -5.31 6.18
N ARG A 51 10.63 -6.30 6.95
CA ARG A 51 11.36 -7.53 7.28
C ARG A 51 11.63 -8.43 6.07
N PHE A 52 10.87 -8.27 5.00
CA PHE A 52 11.05 -9.00 3.74
C PHE A 52 12.02 -8.29 2.80
N SER A 53 12.48 -7.09 3.15
CA SER A 53 13.47 -6.36 2.38
C SER A 53 14.81 -7.08 2.41
N THR A 54 15.27 -7.56 1.26
CA THR A 54 16.56 -8.24 1.11
C THR A 54 17.52 -7.38 0.29
N GLY A 55 18.79 -7.35 0.68
CA GLY A 55 19.85 -6.59 0.00
C GLY A 55 20.19 -5.27 0.70
N THR A 56 21.47 -4.92 0.72
CA THR A 56 22.01 -3.79 1.52
C THR A 56 22.10 -2.47 0.77
N THR A 57 22.18 -2.49 -0.57
CA THR A 57 22.36 -1.29 -1.41
C THR A 57 21.12 -0.95 -2.25
N ILE A 58 20.38 -1.95 -2.74
CA ILE A 58 19.08 -1.79 -3.41
C ILE A 58 18.15 -2.84 -2.81
N PRO A 59 17.20 -2.44 -1.94
CA PRO A 59 16.22 -3.37 -1.37
C PRO A 59 15.42 -4.02 -2.49
N ARG A 60 15.49 -5.35 -2.59
CA ARG A 60 14.62 -6.13 -3.46
C ARG A 60 13.51 -6.71 -2.61
N ASN A 61 12.31 -6.20 -2.83
CA ASN A 61 11.12 -6.65 -2.15
C ASN A 61 10.31 -7.46 -3.15
N ALA A 62 10.39 -8.78 -3.06
CA ALA A 62 9.50 -9.64 -3.83
C ALA A 62 8.11 -9.53 -3.22
N ILE A 63 7.19 -8.89 -3.95
CA ILE A 63 5.82 -8.63 -3.47
C ILE A 63 5.08 -9.91 -3.06
N LYS A 64 5.48 -11.06 -3.61
CA LYS A 64 4.94 -12.37 -3.25
C LYS A 64 5.25 -12.80 -1.82
N ASP A 65 6.29 -12.22 -1.21
CA ASP A 65 6.72 -12.54 0.15
C ASP A 65 6.07 -11.62 1.18
N PHE A 66 5.33 -10.59 0.74
CA PHE A 66 4.62 -9.71 1.65
C PHE A 66 3.46 -10.46 2.29
N GLU A 67 3.40 -10.33 3.60
CA GLU A 67 2.27 -10.82 4.36
C GLU A 67 1.25 -9.69 4.51
N ILE A 68 -0.03 -10.05 4.42
CA ILE A 68 -1.15 -9.12 4.57
C ILE A 68 -2.04 -9.67 5.68
N PRO A 69 -2.16 -9.00 6.84
CA PRO A 69 -3.11 -9.39 7.86
C PRO A 69 -4.54 -9.34 7.29
N VAL A 70 -5.29 -10.43 7.39
CA VAL A 70 -6.65 -10.50 6.87
C VAL A 70 -7.65 -10.42 8.02
N VAL A 71 -8.14 -9.21 8.29
CA VAL A 71 -9.29 -8.97 9.18
C VAL A 71 -10.60 -9.06 8.40
N SER A 72 -11.76 -8.96 9.07
CA SER A 72 -13.05 -8.98 8.38
C SER A 72 -13.18 -7.84 7.35
N LEU A 73 -13.93 -8.04 6.26
CA LEU A 73 -14.08 -7.03 5.21
C LEU A 73 -14.56 -5.68 5.74
N ASN A 74 -15.52 -5.68 6.68
CA ASN A 74 -16.02 -4.47 7.32
C ASN A 74 -14.89 -3.71 8.05
N GLN A 75 -14.01 -4.43 8.75
CA GLN A 75 -12.86 -3.82 9.42
C GLN A 75 -11.83 -3.32 8.41
N GLN A 76 -11.59 -4.05 7.32
CA GLN A 76 -10.67 -3.60 6.27
C GLN A 76 -11.12 -2.26 5.68
N GLN A 77 -12.40 -2.16 5.32
CA GLN A 77 -13.01 -0.94 4.77
C GLN A 77 -12.97 0.22 5.75
N GLU A 78 -13.24 -0.03 7.03
CA GLU A 78 -13.18 1.01 8.05
C GLU A 78 -11.76 1.54 8.25
N ILE A 79 -10.77 0.65 8.33
CA ILE A 79 -9.36 1.01 8.42
C ILE A 79 -8.93 1.82 7.18
N ALA A 80 -9.32 1.39 5.98
CA ALA A 80 -8.99 2.08 4.74
C ALA A 80 -9.55 3.51 4.71
N ARG A 81 -10.83 3.68 5.10
CA ARG A 81 -11.52 4.97 5.17
C ARG A 81 -10.83 5.93 6.15
N GLN A 82 -10.48 5.44 7.34
CA GLN A 82 -9.79 6.27 8.34
C GLN A 82 -8.39 6.68 7.89
N ALA A 83 -7.67 5.78 7.22
CA ALA A 83 -6.35 6.10 6.68
C ALA A 83 -6.42 7.15 5.57
N GLU A 84 -7.42 7.08 4.68
CA GLU A 84 -7.64 8.08 3.64
C GLU A 84 -7.94 9.47 4.24
N ALA A 85 -8.85 9.54 5.20
CA ALA A 85 -9.17 10.81 5.90
C ALA A 85 -7.94 11.41 6.59
N PHE A 86 -7.09 10.58 7.20
CA PHE A 86 -5.84 11.04 7.79
C PHE A 86 -4.84 11.54 6.75
N GLN A 87 -4.71 10.85 5.61
CA GLN A 87 -3.85 11.29 4.51
C GLN A 87 -4.30 12.62 3.93
N GLU A 88 -5.60 12.83 3.76
CA GLU A 88 -6.17 14.10 3.28
C GLU A 88 -5.92 15.24 4.28
N ALA A 89 -6.18 15.02 5.56
CA ALA A 89 -5.94 16.02 6.60
C ALA A 89 -4.45 16.42 6.70
N THR A 90 -3.55 15.44 6.58
CA THR A 90 -2.10 15.72 6.59
C THR A 90 -1.62 16.41 5.32
N ALA A 91 -2.19 16.10 4.15
CA ALA A 91 -1.90 16.78 2.90
C ALA A 91 -2.36 18.24 2.95
N GLU A 92 -3.52 18.52 3.53
CA GLU A 92 -4.03 19.88 3.68
C GLU A 92 -3.18 20.72 4.64
N LEU A 93 -2.78 20.16 5.79
CA LEU A 93 -1.83 20.80 6.70
C LEU A 93 -0.48 21.09 6.05
N ALA A 94 -0.05 20.27 5.09
CA ALA A 94 1.20 20.49 4.35
C ALA A 94 1.08 21.61 3.30
N ARG A 95 -0.13 21.92 2.80
CA ARG A 95 -0.38 23.01 1.85
C ARG A 95 -0.47 24.39 2.52
N LEU A 96 -0.83 24.41 3.79
CA LEU A 96 -0.97 25.63 4.60
C LEU A 96 0.37 26.14 5.17
N LYS A 97 1.45 25.37 5.04
CA LYS A 97 2.81 25.73 5.44
C LYS A 97 3.63 26.14 4.23
#